data_AF-A0A178UFY6-F1
#
_entry.id   AF-A0A178UFY6-F1
#
_cell.length_a   1.000
_cell.length_b   1.000
_cell.length_c   1.000
_cell.angle_alpha   90.00
_cell.angle_beta   90.00
_cell.angle_gamma   90.00
#
_symmetry.space_group_name_H-M   'P 1'
#
loop_
_entity.id
_entity.type
_entity.pdbx_description
1 polymer ?
#
loop_
_entity_poly.entity_id
_entity_poly.type
_entity_poly.pdbx_seq_one_letter_code
_entity_poly.pdbx_strand_id
1 'polypeptide(L)'
;MEERLKRHVSYGELFMQTHTRADGSFVDQIYQHVGEAYMKMMEERMAEMDEDGPQVSDNSSQHSTHHGKGNHFGFGSLVETLNKRRRKESYASSSTSTVVQLQEQLQLKISEQEEQNAKRDVEHCQSQSRIANLEKLVLFMKEKDPELAAYLSTDSTEPEPGTHSTTTTPSTLPTTTDTALAITVVGTTPLVSTSPTISNTSSNH
;
A
#
# COMPACT_ATOMS: atom_id res chain seq x y z
N MET A 1 0.31 5.89 22.08
CA MET A 1 1.16 6.89 21.41
C MET A 1 0.96 8.29 22.01
N GLU A 2 -0.28 8.75 22.17
CA GLU A 2 -0.60 10.05 22.78
C GLU A 2 -0.09 10.24 24.22
N GLU A 3 -0.21 9.23 25.09
CA GLU A 3 0.33 9.27 26.46
C GLU A 3 1.86 9.42 26.51
N ARG A 4 2.57 8.86 25.51
CA ARG A 4 4.04 8.93 25.39
C ARG A 4 4.48 10.30 24.86
N LEU A 5 3.76 10.83 23.87
CA LEU A 5 4.09 12.10 23.22
C LEU A 5 3.50 13.32 23.94
N LYS A 6 2.61 13.13 24.92
CA LYS A 6 1.88 14.18 25.66
C LYS A 6 1.24 15.23 24.74
N ARG A 7 0.86 14.81 23.53
CA ARG A 7 0.26 15.63 22.48
C ARG A 7 -0.66 14.76 21.66
N HIS A 8 -1.72 15.37 21.15
CA HIS A 8 -2.66 14.73 20.23
C HIS A 8 -1.93 14.18 19.00
N VAL A 9 -2.13 12.89 18.73
CA VAL A 9 -1.52 12.16 17.61
C VAL A 9 -2.58 12.04 16.51
N SER A 10 -2.22 12.39 15.27
CA SER A 10 -3.17 12.25 14.16
C SER A 10 -3.37 10.78 13.77
N TYR A 11 -4.50 10.45 13.15
CA TYR A 11 -4.74 9.10 12.63
C TYR A 11 -3.66 8.65 11.64
N GLY A 12 -3.14 9.56 10.82
CA GLY A 12 -2.05 9.26 9.88
C GLY A 12 -0.74 8.93 10.59
N GLU A 13 -0.38 9.67 11.64
CA GLU A 13 0.80 9.36 12.47
C GLU A 13 0.65 8.00 13.17
N LEU A 14 -0.54 7.71 13.70
CA LEU A 14 -0.82 6.41 14.33
C LEU A 14 -0.72 5.27 13.31
N PHE A 15 -1.28 5.47 12.12
CA PHE A 15 -1.25 4.53 11.01
C PHE A 15 0.19 4.20 10.57
N MET A 16 1.00 5.24 10.35
CA MET A 16 2.42 5.10 10.03
C MET A 16 3.13 4.34 11.14
N GLN A 17 2.87 4.67 12.40
CA GLN A 17 3.54 4.01 13.51
C GLN A 17 3.21 2.50 13.62
N THR A 18 1.96 2.10 13.35
CA THR A 18 1.52 0.69 13.53
C THR A 18 1.78 -0.18 12.31
N HIS A 19 1.89 0.41 11.12
CA HIS A 19 2.08 -0.33 9.85
C HIS A 19 3.47 -0.13 9.23
N THR A 20 4.39 0.49 9.97
CA THR A 20 5.81 0.60 9.59
C THR A 20 6.67 -0.21 10.55
N ARG A 21 7.56 -1.02 9.98
CA ARG A 21 8.54 -1.84 10.69
C ARG A 21 9.71 -0.98 11.19
N ALA A 22 10.57 -1.54 12.04
CA ALA A 22 11.72 -0.82 12.59
C ALA A 22 12.77 -0.39 11.53
N ASP A 23 12.79 -1.05 10.36
CA ASP A 23 13.61 -0.70 9.20
C ASP A 23 13.02 0.45 8.36
N GLY A 24 11.84 0.97 8.72
CA GLY A 24 11.13 2.00 7.99
C GLY A 24 10.27 1.47 6.83
N SER A 25 10.28 0.16 6.56
CA SER A 25 9.44 -0.46 5.53
C SER A 25 8.01 -0.67 6.01
N PHE A 26 7.04 -0.61 5.10
CA PHE A 26 5.66 -0.94 5.44
C PHE A 26 5.47 -2.45 5.62
N VAL A 27 4.56 -2.82 6.53
CA VAL A 27 4.26 -4.22 6.83
C VAL A 27 3.61 -4.94 5.64
N ASP A 28 2.87 -4.21 4.81
CA ASP A 28 2.17 -4.69 3.61
C ASP A 28 2.13 -3.60 2.52
N GLN A 29 2.00 -4.03 1.26
CA GLN A 29 2.01 -3.16 0.09
C GLN A 29 0.76 -2.27 0.03
N ILE A 30 -0.37 -2.72 0.57
CA ILE A 30 -1.57 -1.87 0.70
C ILE A 30 -1.33 -0.67 1.62
N TYR A 31 -0.55 -0.87 2.70
CA TYR A 31 -0.25 0.18 3.66
C TYR A 31 0.80 1.15 3.14
N GLN A 32 1.70 0.66 2.29
CA GLN A 32 2.62 1.52 1.56
C GLN A 32 1.85 2.57 0.74
N HIS A 33 0.84 2.16 -0.02
CA HIS A 33 0.08 3.10 -0.86
C HIS A 33 -0.69 4.14 -0.02
N VAL A 34 -1.31 3.70 1.08
CA VAL A 34 -2.01 4.60 2.02
C VAL A 34 -1.04 5.55 2.71
N GLY A 35 0.13 5.06 3.12
CA GLY A 35 1.17 5.84 3.77
C GLY A 35 1.80 6.88 2.83
N GLU A 36 2.06 6.50 1.57
CA GLU A 36 2.52 7.41 0.51
C GLU A 36 1.50 8.53 0.26
N ALA A 37 0.21 8.21 0.18
CA ALA A 37 -0.84 9.22 0.03
C ALA A 37 -0.89 10.20 1.22
N TYR A 38 -0.73 9.69 2.45
CA TYR A 38 -0.68 10.52 3.65
C TYR A 38 0.53 11.47 3.65
N MET A 39 1.73 10.95 3.34
CA MET A 39 2.95 11.77 3.25
C MET A 39 2.83 12.83 2.16
N LYS A 40 2.29 12.48 0.99
CA LYS A 40 2.05 13.41 -0.12
C LYS A 40 1.12 14.56 0.28
N MET A 41 0.02 14.28 0.99
CA MET A 41 -0.89 15.32 1.48
C MET A 41 -0.22 16.25 2.50
N MET A 42 0.66 15.71 3.35
CA MET A 42 1.44 16.52 4.29
C MET A 42 2.46 17.41 3.58
N GLU A 43 3.12 16.88 2.55
CA GLU A 43 4.05 17.63 1.71
C GLU A 43 3.35 18.73 0.90
N GLU A 44 2.20 18.43 0.29
CA GLU A 44 1.35 19.40 -0.43
C GLU A 44 0.95 20.57 0.46
N ARG A 45 0.50 20.29 1.70
CA ARG A 45 0.16 21.33 2.68
C ARG A 45 1.37 22.18 3.08
N MET A 46 2.57 21.59 3.16
CA MET A 46 3.79 22.35 3.48
C MET A 46 4.24 23.20 2.30
N ALA A 47 4.14 22.67 1.07
CA ALA A 47 4.46 23.40 -0.15
C ALA A 47 3.52 24.60 -0.38
N GLU A 48 2.24 24.49 -0.03
CA GLU A 48 1.29 25.61 -0.06
C GLU A 48 1.69 26.77 0.86
N MET A 49 2.39 26.47 1.97
CA MET A 49 2.80 27.46 2.97
C MET A 49 4.12 28.17 2.64
N ASP A 50 4.91 27.63 1.71
CA ASP A 50 6.18 28.22 1.25
C ASP A 50 5.98 29.26 0.13
N GLU A 51 4.78 29.38 -0.45
CA GLU A 51 4.44 30.37 -1.50
C GLU A 51 3.92 31.71 -0.94
N ASP A 52 3.46 31.77 0.31
CA ASP A 52 3.08 33.02 0.99
C ASP A 52 4.20 33.51 1.91
N GLY A 53 5.01 34.46 1.41
CA GLY A 53 5.98 35.23 2.19
C GLY A 53 5.35 35.87 3.44
N PRO A 54 6.17 36.34 4.42
CA PRO A 54 5.73 36.52 5.80
C PRO A 54 4.60 37.56 5.93
N GLN A 55 3.36 37.09 5.99
CA GLN A 55 2.24 37.85 6.52
C GLN A 55 2.35 37.78 8.05
N VAL A 56 3.14 38.68 8.60
CA VAL A 56 2.98 39.13 9.99
C VAL A 56 1.56 39.67 10.14
N SER A 57 0.64 38.81 10.57
CA SER A 57 -0.65 39.25 11.08
C SER A 57 -0.76 38.78 12.51
N ASP A 58 -0.47 39.73 13.40
CA ASP A 58 -0.61 39.65 14.84
C ASP A 58 -1.98 39.08 15.23
N ASN A 59 -2.05 37.80 15.57
CA ASN A 59 -3.20 37.24 16.29
C ASN A 59 -2.78 36.44 17.53
N SER A 60 -1.76 36.92 18.24
CA SER A 60 -1.61 36.63 19.66
C SER A 60 -2.78 37.25 20.43
N SER A 61 -3.91 36.55 20.50
CA SER A 61 -4.99 36.86 21.45
C SER A 61 -5.27 35.64 22.33
N GLN A 62 -4.49 35.60 23.40
CA GLN A 62 -4.89 35.26 24.75
C GLN A 62 -5.63 33.94 24.98
N HIS A 63 -4.84 33.02 25.50
CA HIS A 63 -5.22 31.93 26.39
C HIS A 63 -5.97 32.49 27.64
N SER A 64 -7.27 32.74 27.52
CA SER A 64 -8.11 33.18 28.65
C SER A 64 -8.48 31.99 29.52
N THR A 65 -7.89 31.96 30.72
CA THR A 65 -8.22 31.05 31.81
C THR A 65 -9.65 31.30 32.32
N HIS A 66 -10.47 30.25 32.27
CA HIS A 66 -11.56 29.90 33.18
C HIS A 66 -12.31 31.04 33.89
N HIS A 67 -13.49 31.42 33.39
CA HIS A 67 -14.64 31.83 34.21
C HIS A 67 -15.96 31.68 33.44
N GLY A 68 -16.92 30.97 34.07
CA GLY A 68 -18.35 31.07 33.75
C GLY A 68 -18.89 30.02 32.77
N LYS A 69 -19.60 29.02 33.31
CA LYS A 69 -20.44 28.09 32.55
C LYS A 69 -21.40 28.85 31.61
N GLY A 70 -21.15 28.75 30.31
CA GLY A 70 -22.10 29.07 29.24
C GLY A 70 -22.00 27.98 28.18
N ASN A 71 -23.14 27.40 27.80
CA ASN A 71 -23.23 26.24 26.90
C ASN A 71 -22.37 26.40 25.63
N HIS A 72 -21.52 25.41 25.34
CA HIS A 72 -20.72 25.35 24.12
C HIS A 72 -21.54 25.15 22.82
N PHE A 73 -22.82 24.73 22.92
CA PHE A 73 -23.69 24.50 21.74
C PHE A 73 -25.18 24.80 22.01
N GLY A 74 -25.49 25.81 22.80
CA GLY A 74 -26.87 26.23 23.03
C GLY A 74 -26.94 27.74 23.15
N PHE A 75 -27.73 28.38 22.28
CA PHE A 75 -28.13 29.77 22.40
C PHE A 75 -28.71 30.04 23.80
N GLY A 76 -27.85 30.41 24.75
CA GLY A 76 -28.22 30.74 26.13
C GLY A 76 -28.67 32.20 26.20
N SER A 77 -29.88 32.39 26.73
CA SER A 77 -30.59 33.67 26.96
C SER A 77 -30.46 34.69 25.82
N LEU A 78 -31.31 34.51 24.79
CA LEU A 78 -31.61 35.58 23.85
C LEU A 78 -32.31 36.70 24.63
N VAL A 79 -31.55 37.72 25.04
CA VAL A 79 -32.10 38.94 25.62
C VAL A 79 -33.16 39.50 24.68
N GLU A 80 -34.33 39.74 25.26
CA GLU A 80 -35.57 40.19 24.66
C GLU A 80 -35.47 41.63 24.13
N THR A 81 -34.64 41.84 23.10
CA THR A 81 -34.65 43.09 22.32
C THR A 81 -34.74 42.76 20.84
N LEU A 82 -35.80 42.04 20.45
CA LEU A 82 -36.23 41.92 19.06
C LEU A 82 -36.93 43.23 18.64
N ASN A 83 -36.17 44.32 18.63
CA ASN A 83 -36.65 45.60 18.16
C ASN A 83 -36.39 45.68 16.66
N LYS A 84 -37.41 45.28 15.90
CA LYS A 84 -37.73 45.73 14.54
C LYS A 84 -36.56 45.76 13.56
N ARG A 85 -36.30 44.61 12.96
CA ARG A 85 -35.56 44.57 11.71
C ARG A 85 -36.06 43.47 10.80
N ARG A 86 -37.05 43.80 9.97
CA ARG A 86 -37.31 43.07 8.73
C ARG A 86 -36.26 43.50 7.71
N ARG A 87 -35.11 42.84 7.71
CA ARG A 87 -34.33 42.75 6.48
C ARG A 87 -34.86 41.54 5.72
N LYS A 88 -35.37 41.79 4.51
CA LYS A 88 -35.53 40.77 3.47
C LYS A 88 -34.12 40.50 2.97
N GLU A 89 -33.35 39.75 3.73
CA GLU A 89 -32.06 39.23 3.26
C GLU A 89 -32.45 38.09 2.33
N SER A 90 -32.48 38.40 1.03
CA SER A 90 -32.70 37.42 -0.01
C SER A 90 -31.57 36.40 0.04
N TYR A 91 -31.75 35.34 0.83
CA TYR A 91 -30.91 34.14 0.90
C TYR A 91 -30.84 33.36 -0.44
N ALA A 92 -31.31 33.95 -1.54
CA ALA A 92 -31.30 33.38 -2.89
C ALA A 92 -30.08 33.82 -3.71
N SER A 93 -29.21 34.69 -3.18
CA SER A 93 -28.03 35.18 -3.91
C SER A 93 -26.74 34.40 -3.60
N SER A 94 -26.87 33.14 -3.14
CA SER A 94 -25.76 32.20 -3.22
C SER A 94 -25.66 31.77 -4.68
N SER A 95 -24.65 32.28 -5.40
CA SER A 95 -24.44 32.05 -6.83
C SER A 95 -24.66 30.58 -7.18
N THR A 96 -25.74 30.27 -7.89
CA THR A 96 -26.05 28.92 -8.42
C THR A 96 -24.87 28.33 -9.20
N SER A 97 -24.05 29.20 -9.80
CA SER A 97 -22.77 28.90 -10.42
C SER A 97 -21.80 28.10 -9.54
N THR A 98 -21.71 28.38 -8.23
CA THR A 98 -20.78 27.66 -7.33
C THR A 98 -21.24 26.23 -7.02
N VAL A 99 -22.56 26.02 -6.88
CA VAL A 99 -23.13 24.70 -6.57
C VAL A 99 -23.08 23.80 -7.81
N VAL A 100 -23.40 24.33 -8.99
CA VAL A 100 -23.30 23.59 -10.26
C VAL A 100 -21.86 23.18 -10.55
N GLN A 101 -20.89 24.07 -10.34
CA GLN A 101 -19.48 23.76 -10.52
C GLN A 101 -18.99 22.64 -9.59
N LEU A 102 -19.42 22.65 -8.32
CA LEU A 102 -19.12 21.56 -7.38
C LEU A 102 -19.75 20.23 -7.80
N GLN A 103 -20.97 20.27 -8.32
CA GLN A 103 -21.66 19.07 -8.82
C GLN A 103 -20.94 18.49 -10.04
N GLU A 104 -20.51 19.33 -10.98
CA GLU A 104 -19.72 18.93 -12.14
C GLU A 104 -18.37 18.32 -11.71
N GLN A 105 -17.68 18.95 -10.74
CA GLN A 105 -16.42 18.42 -10.23
C GLN A 105 -16.58 17.05 -9.56
N LEU A 106 -17.66 16.84 -8.80
CA LEU A 106 -17.98 15.54 -8.21
C LEU A 106 -18.24 14.49 -9.27
N GLN A 107 -19.03 14.83 -10.30
CA GLN A 107 -19.31 13.92 -11.41
C GLN A 107 -18.02 13.53 -12.16
N LEU A 108 -17.16 14.49 -12.45
CA LEU A 108 -15.86 14.22 -13.08
C LEU A 108 -15.00 13.27 -12.24
N LYS A 109 -14.89 13.50 -10.92
CA LYS A 109 -14.16 12.61 -10.02
C LYS A 109 -14.75 11.19 -9.96
N ILE A 110 -16.08 11.06 -9.99
CA ILE A 110 -16.75 9.76 -10.01
C ILE A 110 -16.42 9.02 -11.30
N SER A 111 -16.58 9.67 -12.46
CA SER A 111 -16.29 9.04 -13.76
C SER A 111 -14.83 8.62 -13.92
N GLU A 112 -13.89 9.45 -13.45
CA GLU A 112 -12.46 9.09 -13.47
C GLU A 112 -12.17 7.86 -12.61
N GLN A 113 -12.76 7.80 -11.41
CA GLN A 113 -12.58 6.66 -10.52
C GLN A 113 -13.25 5.38 -11.07
N GLU A 114 -14.42 5.50 -11.68
CA GLU A 114 -15.12 4.40 -12.34
C GLU A 114 -14.30 3.82 -13.49
N GLU A 115 -13.63 4.65 -14.28
CA GLU A 115 -12.75 4.18 -15.36
C GLU A 115 -11.55 3.41 -14.80
N GLN A 116 -10.91 3.91 -13.74
CA GLN A 116 -9.81 3.21 -13.08
C GLN A 116 -10.26 1.88 -12.47
N ASN A 117 -11.45 1.84 -11.87
CA ASN A 117 -12.03 0.61 -11.34
C ASN A 117 -12.31 -0.40 -12.45
N ALA A 118 -12.88 0.04 -13.58
CA ALA A 118 -13.13 -0.83 -14.72
C ALA A 118 -11.83 -1.48 -15.25
N LYS A 119 -10.71 -0.74 -15.28
CA LYS A 119 -9.40 -1.28 -15.67
C LYS A 119 -8.93 -2.39 -14.72
N ARG A 120 -9.02 -2.15 -13.41
CA ARG A 120 -8.65 -3.16 -12.39
C ARG A 120 -9.57 -4.37 -12.40
N ASP A 121 -10.87 -4.16 -12.63
CA ASP A 121 -11.86 -5.24 -12.67
C ASP A 121 -11.62 -6.19 -13.84
N VAL A 122 -11.20 -5.66 -15.01
CA VAL A 122 -10.82 -6.49 -16.16
C VAL A 122 -9.62 -7.38 -15.84
N GLU A 123 -8.58 -6.82 -15.21
CA GLU A 123 -7.39 -7.58 -14.80
C GLU A 123 -7.72 -8.65 -13.75
N HIS A 124 -8.57 -8.30 -12.78
CA HIS A 124 -9.04 -9.22 -11.76
C HIS A 124 -9.88 -10.35 -12.39
N CYS A 125 -10.78 -10.03 -13.31
CA CYS A 125 -11.56 -11.03 -14.06
C CYS A 125 -10.65 -11.95 -14.88
N GLN A 126 -9.62 -11.40 -15.53
CA GLN A 126 -8.64 -12.18 -16.29
C GLN A 126 -7.85 -13.12 -15.36
N SER A 127 -7.40 -12.61 -14.21
CA SER A 127 -6.68 -13.38 -13.20
C SER A 127 -7.54 -14.50 -12.62
N GLN A 128 -8.81 -14.22 -12.30
CA GLN A 128 -9.76 -15.26 -11.88
C GLN A 128 -9.98 -16.31 -12.95
N SER A 129 -10.14 -15.92 -14.22
CA SER A 129 -10.30 -16.88 -15.33
C SER A 129 -9.06 -17.78 -15.46
N ARG A 130 -7.86 -17.21 -15.32
CA ARG A 130 -6.59 -17.96 -15.30
C ARG A 130 -6.54 -18.94 -14.12
N ILE A 131 -6.92 -18.51 -12.92
CA ILE A 131 -6.96 -19.38 -11.73
C ILE A 131 -7.94 -20.53 -11.94
N ALA A 132 -9.17 -20.24 -12.37
CA ALA A 132 -10.19 -21.26 -12.65
C ALA A 132 -9.75 -22.27 -13.73
N ASN A 133 -8.95 -21.84 -14.71
CA ASN A 133 -8.36 -22.73 -15.70
C ASN A 133 -7.32 -23.67 -15.07
N LEU A 134 -6.42 -23.12 -14.24
CA LEU A 134 -5.41 -23.91 -13.53
C LEU A 134 -6.05 -24.90 -12.55
N GLU A 135 -7.13 -24.53 -11.86
CA GLU A 135 -7.90 -25.42 -10.99
C GLU A 135 -8.45 -26.64 -11.76
N LYS A 136 -8.95 -26.44 -12.99
CA LYS A 136 -9.39 -27.56 -13.84
C LYS A 136 -8.25 -28.50 -14.21
N LEU A 137 -7.07 -27.96 -14.53
CA LEU A 137 -5.89 -28.77 -14.82
C LEU A 137 -5.47 -29.60 -13.59
N VAL A 138 -5.41 -28.95 -12.42
CA VAL A 138 -5.13 -29.63 -11.15
C VAL A 138 -6.13 -30.74 -10.90
N LEU A 139 -7.43 -30.49 -11.11
CA LEU A 139 -8.47 -31.49 -10.95
C LEU A 139 -8.29 -32.69 -11.88
N PHE A 140 -7.98 -32.45 -13.16
CA PHE A 140 -7.72 -33.50 -14.13
C PHE A 140 -6.49 -34.34 -13.73
N MET A 141 -5.39 -33.69 -13.37
CA MET A 141 -4.17 -34.41 -12.99
C MET A 141 -4.37 -35.23 -11.71
N LYS A 142 -5.13 -34.70 -10.74
CA LYS A 142 -5.51 -35.41 -9.51
C LYS A 142 -6.33 -36.67 -9.76
N GLU A 143 -7.19 -36.65 -10.78
CA GLU A 143 -7.98 -37.83 -11.17
C GLU A 143 -7.11 -38.91 -11.83
N LYS A 144 -6.06 -38.54 -12.55
CA LYS A 144 -5.20 -39.48 -13.29
C LYS A 144 -4.03 -40.02 -12.48
N ASP A 145 -3.61 -39.33 -11.43
CA ASP A 145 -2.44 -39.69 -10.62
C ASP A 145 -2.76 -39.66 -9.11
N PRO A 146 -2.90 -40.84 -8.46
CA PRO A 146 -3.14 -40.95 -7.02
C PRO A 146 -1.99 -40.45 -6.15
N GLU A 147 -0.74 -40.52 -6.63
CA GLU A 147 0.44 -40.08 -5.88
C GLU A 147 0.49 -38.56 -5.85
N LEU A 148 0.20 -37.92 -6.99
CA LEU A 148 0.01 -36.47 -7.08
C LEU A 148 -1.19 -36.00 -6.23
N ALA A 149 -2.26 -36.78 -6.15
CA ALA A 149 -3.42 -36.45 -5.33
C ALA A 149 -3.11 -36.44 -3.82
N ALA A 150 -2.31 -37.41 -3.37
CA ALA A 150 -1.80 -37.43 -2.00
C ALA A 150 -0.91 -36.22 -1.74
N TYR A 151 0.03 -35.92 -2.66
CA TYR A 151 0.94 -34.77 -2.56
C TYR A 151 0.22 -33.41 -2.45
N LEU A 152 -0.75 -33.13 -3.33
CA LEU A 152 -1.51 -31.88 -3.28
C LEU A 152 -2.45 -31.79 -2.05
N SER A 153 -2.70 -32.90 -1.37
CA SER A 153 -3.48 -32.94 -0.13
C SER A 153 -2.62 -32.77 1.12
N THR A 154 -1.28 -32.91 1.02
CA THR A 154 -0.36 -32.84 2.17
C THR A 154 0.11 -31.43 2.54
N ASP A 155 -0.16 -30.41 1.72
CA ASP A 155 0.31 -29.02 1.93
C ASP A 155 -0.46 -28.23 3.02
N SER A 156 -1.09 -28.91 3.99
CA SER A 156 -1.71 -28.28 5.17
C SER A 156 -1.12 -28.79 6.50
N THR A 157 0.16 -29.17 6.53
CA THR A 157 0.87 -29.43 7.78
C THR A 157 2.27 -28.86 7.72
N GLU A 158 2.47 -27.77 8.48
CA GLU A 158 3.75 -27.27 8.92
C GLU A 158 4.62 -28.43 9.45
N PRO A 159 5.86 -28.62 8.94
CA PRO A 159 6.66 -29.77 9.33
C PRO A 159 7.29 -29.57 10.73
N GLU A 160 6.89 -30.42 11.67
CA GLU A 160 7.58 -30.68 12.95
C GLU A 160 9.03 -31.17 12.73
N PRO A 161 9.96 -30.89 13.67
CA PRO A 161 11.39 -30.88 13.44
C PRO A 161 12.01 -32.29 13.40
N GLY A 162 13.13 -32.36 12.67
CA GLY A 162 13.74 -33.59 12.19
C GLY A 162 14.25 -34.56 13.25
N THR A 163 14.26 -35.81 12.85
CA THR A 163 15.03 -36.92 13.42
C THR A 163 15.20 -37.89 12.23
N HIS A 164 16.34 -38.45 11.82
CA HIS A 164 17.62 -38.76 12.45
C HIS A 164 18.58 -39.18 11.31
N SER A 165 19.84 -38.72 11.32
CA SER A 165 20.93 -39.38 10.60
C SER A 165 22.22 -39.17 11.37
N THR A 166 22.69 -40.19 12.09
CA THR A 166 24.11 -40.30 12.43
C THR A 166 24.45 -41.77 12.64
N THR A 167 25.08 -42.35 11.63
CA THR A 167 25.80 -43.62 11.71
C THR A 167 27.25 -43.35 12.13
N THR A 168 27.67 -44.08 13.16
CA THR A 168 28.96 -44.14 13.86
C THR A 168 30.19 -44.34 12.96
N THR A 169 31.33 -43.68 13.28
CA THR A 169 32.69 -44.29 13.42
C THR A 169 33.73 -43.29 13.97
N PRO A 170 34.78 -43.75 14.67
CA PRO A 170 35.48 -42.97 15.70
C PRO A 170 36.83 -42.33 15.29
N SER A 171 37.17 -41.26 16.02
CA SER A 171 38.50 -40.80 16.51
C SER A 171 39.78 -41.33 15.82
N THR A 172 40.61 -40.40 15.30
CA THR A 172 42.00 -40.08 15.78
C THR A 172 42.73 -39.20 14.74
N LEU A 173 43.30 -38.06 15.17
CA LEU A 173 44.28 -37.21 14.45
C LEU A 173 45.71 -37.64 14.89
N PRO A 174 46.78 -37.58 14.07
CA PRO A 174 47.57 -36.34 13.89
C PRO A 174 48.19 -36.09 12.49
N THR A 175 48.34 -34.81 12.17
CA THR A 175 49.55 -34.14 11.62
C THR A 175 50.08 -34.43 10.19
N THR A 176 49.94 -33.39 9.38
CA THR A 176 50.81 -32.79 8.34
C THR A 176 52.17 -33.44 8.06
N THR A 177 52.53 -33.64 6.78
CA THR A 177 53.66 -32.99 6.05
C THR A 177 54.06 -33.80 4.80
N ASP A 178 54.18 -33.05 3.69
CA ASP A 178 55.10 -33.22 2.54
C ASP A 178 54.80 -34.10 1.32
N THR A 179 55.34 -33.58 0.21
CA THR A 179 55.76 -34.21 -1.06
C THR A 179 54.88 -34.03 -2.29
N ALA A 180 55.12 -32.88 -2.93
CA ALA A 180 55.60 -32.69 -4.30
C ALA A 180 54.84 -33.29 -5.52
N LEU A 181 54.33 -32.32 -6.33
CA LEU A 181 54.57 -32.10 -7.76
C LEU A 181 54.27 -33.25 -8.74
N ALA A 182 53.39 -33.01 -9.72
CA ALA A 182 53.75 -32.37 -11.00
C ALA A 182 52.79 -32.80 -12.15
N ILE A 183 52.52 -31.87 -13.09
CA ILE A 183 52.50 -32.09 -14.56
C ILE A 183 51.25 -32.83 -15.12
N THR A 184 50.59 -32.51 -16.24
CA THR A 184 50.71 -31.51 -17.32
C THR A 184 49.58 -31.80 -18.34
N VAL A 185 48.87 -30.74 -18.76
CA VAL A 185 48.47 -30.37 -20.14
C VAL A 185 47.62 -31.34 -21.02
N VAL A 186 46.58 -30.73 -21.61
CA VAL A 186 46.16 -30.71 -23.04
C VAL A 186 44.63 -30.77 -23.08
N GLY A 187 43.93 -29.65 -23.30
CA GLY A 187 43.46 -29.18 -24.63
C GLY A 187 41.98 -29.56 -24.79
N THR A 188 41.02 -28.77 -25.26
CA THR A 188 41.00 -27.80 -26.38
C THR A 188 39.65 -27.07 -26.34
N THR A 189 39.63 -25.73 -26.40
CA THR A 189 38.48 -24.87 -26.81
C THR A 189 38.32 -24.87 -28.34
N PRO A 190 37.28 -24.29 -28.99
CA PRO A 190 35.91 -23.90 -28.60
C PRO A 190 34.84 -24.40 -29.63
N LEU A 191 33.54 -24.19 -29.42
CA LEU A 191 32.60 -24.08 -30.55
C LEU A 191 31.40 -23.18 -30.24
N VAL A 192 31.28 -22.12 -31.04
CA VAL A 192 30.09 -21.29 -31.26
C VAL A 192 29.04 -22.13 -31.99
N SER A 193 27.75 -21.99 -31.65
CA SER A 193 26.68 -22.23 -32.62
C SER A 193 25.42 -21.42 -32.30
N THR A 194 24.75 -21.05 -33.37
CA THR A 194 23.86 -19.91 -33.60
C THR A 194 22.39 -20.32 -33.78
N SER A 195 21.47 -19.41 -33.39
CA SER A 195 20.18 -19.09 -34.06
C SER A 195 19.02 -20.11 -33.91
N PRO A 196 17.71 -19.71 -34.02
CA PRO A 196 17.20 -18.76 -35.01
C PRO A 196 16.10 -17.75 -34.64
N THR A 197 16.12 -16.68 -35.43
CA THR A 197 15.02 -15.76 -35.80
C THR A 197 13.84 -16.50 -36.42
N ILE A 198 12.61 -16.16 -36.01
CA ILE A 198 11.39 -16.50 -36.75
C ILE A 198 10.68 -15.22 -37.21
N SER A 199 10.58 -15.12 -38.54
CA SER A 199 9.86 -14.12 -39.30
C SER A 199 8.37 -14.42 -39.29
N ASN A 200 7.52 -13.40 -39.07
CA ASN A 200 6.09 -13.49 -39.33
C ASN A 200 5.76 -12.77 -40.65
N THR A 201 5.44 -13.55 -41.68
CA THR A 201 4.66 -13.09 -42.84
C THR A 201 3.18 -13.36 -42.55
N SER A 202 2.35 -12.33 -42.52
CA SER A 202 0.90 -12.50 -42.62
C SER A 202 0.38 -11.80 -43.87
N SER A 203 -0.28 -12.62 -44.68
CA SER A 203 -0.91 -12.31 -45.95
C SER A 203 -2.23 -11.59 -45.69
N ASN A 204 -2.42 -10.41 -46.28
CA ASN A 204 -3.73 -9.77 -46.34
C ASN A 204 -4.49 -10.28 -47.56
N HIS A 205 -5.77 -10.56 -47.36
CA HIS A 205 -6.76 -10.87 -48.39
C HIS A 205 -7.73 -9.69 -48.51
#